data_AF-A0A3B8Q3K7-F1
#
_entry.id   AF-A0A3B8Q3K7-F1
#
_cell.length_a   1.000
_cell.length_b   1.000
_cell.length_c   1.000
_cell.angle_alpha   90.00
_cell.angle_beta   90.00
_cell.angle_gamma   90.00
#
_symmetry.space_group_name_H-M   'P 1'
#
loop_
_entity.id
_entity.type
_entity.pdbx_description
1 polymer ?
#
loop_
_entity_poly.entity_id
_entity_poly.type
_entity_poly.pdbx_seq_one_letter_code
_entity_poly.pdbx_strand_id
1 'polypeptide(L)'
;MPKRDKKLTAAEVALIRRWIDSGAKTARPEPAELPKGSSGITEEERAFWSFQPIQQPKVPKTKRRDRARTAIDAFLVASMAQQKLRFSPDADKPTLLRRAYFDLTGLPPTPEEAATFLADTSAEAYDHLIDRLLESKHYGERWGRHWLDIAGYADSDGYSDADPPRPYAYKYRDYVIRSFNDDKPFDRFITEQLAGDELARATVTNATAVAVSSPEKRDLLIATGFLRMGVDGSATDALSDRDAVRNQVVADTLKIVSTSLLGLSVGCAQCHDHR
;
A
#
# COMPACT_ATOMS: atom_id res chain seq x y z
N MET A 1 -24.17 6.09 9.98
CA MET A 1 -24.65 4.71 10.23
C MET A 1 -25.22 4.14 8.94
N PRO A 2 -24.85 2.94 8.48
CA PRO A 2 -25.50 2.35 7.33
C PRO A 2 -26.95 2.02 7.71
N LYS A 3 -27.91 2.69 7.05
CA LYS A 3 -29.34 2.42 7.18
C LYS A 3 -29.68 1.12 6.45
N ARG A 4 -29.57 -0.02 7.13
CA ARG A 4 -30.32 -1.28 6.93
C ARG A 4 -29.65 -2.39 7.74
N ASP A 5 -30.42 -3.06 8.58
CA ASP A 5 -30.03 -4.36 9.13
C ASP A 5 -29.71 -5.28 7.95
N LYS A 6 -28.45 -5.66 7.79
CA LYS A 6 -28.06 -6.73 6.86
C LYS A 6 -28.57 -8.06 7.43
N LYS A 7 -29.88 -8.28 7.33
CA LYS A 7 -30.49 -9.58 7.66
C LYS A 7 -30.17 -10.53 6.51
N LEU A 8 -29.70 -11.72 6.86
CA LEU A 8 -29.57 -12.81 5.91
C LEU A 8 -30.91 -13.03 5.21
N THR A 9 -30.86 -13.22 3.89
CA THR A 9 -32.02 -13.60 3.10
C THR A 9 -32.57 -14.95 3.57
N ALA A 10 -33.84 -15.22 3.30
CA ALA A 10 -34.42 -16.53 3.61
C ALA A 10 -33.63 -17.69 2.98
N ALA A 11 -33.02 -17.48 1.82
CA ALA A 11 -32.17 -18.46 1.14
C ALA A 11 -30.86 -18.73 1.88
N GLU A 12 -30.18 -17.69 2.38
CA GLU A 12 -28.94 -17.82 3.18
C GLU A 12 -29.22 -18.49 4.52
N VAL A 13 -30.32 -18.11 5.19
CA VAL A 13 -30.75 -18.77 6.44
C VAL A 13 -31.05 -20.25 6.18
N ALA A 14 -31.75 -20.57 5.09
CA ALA A 14 -32.03 -21.96 4.72
C ALA A 14 -30.75 -22.73 4.36
N LEU A 15 -29.75 -22.09 3.75
CA LEU A 15 -28.45 -22.70 3.45
C LEU A 15 -27.70 -23.06 4.73
N ILE A 16 -27.58 -22.12 5.67
CA ILE A 16 -26.92 -22.35 6.96
C ILE A 16 -27.66 -23.43 7.75
N ARG A 17 -29.00 -23.39 7.77
CA ARG A 17 -29.82 -24.42 8.44
C ARG A 17 -29.54 -25.80 7.86
N ARG A 18 -29.55 -25.97 6.53
CA ARG A 18 -29.21 -27.26 5.89
C ARG A 18 -27.80 -27.73 6.26
N TRP A 19 -26.83 -26.82 6.33
CA TRP A 19 -25.47 -27.16 6.74
C TRP A 19 -25.42 -27.67 8.18
N ILE A 20 -26.10 -26.99 9.12
CA ILE A 20 -26.24 -27.43 10.52
C ILE A 20 -26.94 -28.80 10.61
N ASP A 21 -28.09 -28.95 9.93
CA ASP A 21 -28.87 -30.20 9.91
C ASP A 21 -28.06 -31.38 9.32
N SER A 22 -27.09 -31.08 8.44
CA SER A 22 -26.15 -32.06 7.88
C SER A 22 -24.98 -32.43 8.81
N GLY A 23 -24.98 -31.90 10.05
CA GLY A 23 -23.96 -32.11 11.06
C GLY A 23 -22.84 -31.07 11.05
N ALA A 24 -23.09 -29.88 10.51
CA ALA A 24 -22.13 -28.77 10.44
C ALA A 24 -20.74 -29.18 9.91
N LYS A 25 -20.73 -30.02 8.86
CA LYS A 25 -19.49 -30.60 8.33
C LYS A 25 -18.57 -29.50 7.82
N THR A 26 -17.39 -29.42 8.41
CA THR A 26 -16.28 -28.61 7.91
C THR A 26 -15.56 -29.32 6.77
N ALA A 27 -14.72 -28.62 6.02
CA ALA A 27 -13.92 -29.22 4.94
C ALA A 27 -12.97 -30.32 5.44
N ARG A 28 -12.59 -30.26 6.73
CA ARG A 28 -11.75 -31.24 7.44
C ARG A 28 -12.14 -31.28 8.92
N PRO A 29 -12.02 -32.41 9.62
CA PRO A 29 -12.33 -32.49 11.05
C PRO A 29 -11.57 -31.43 11.84
N GLU A 30 -12.27 -30.66 12.68
CA GLU A 30 -11.62 -29.73 13.58
C GLU A 30 -10.85 -30.52 14.66
N PRO A 31 -9.58 -30.17 14.93
CA PRO A 31 -8.82 -30.85 15.96
C PRO A 31 -9.46 -30.55 17.33
N ALA A 32 -9.68 -31.59 18.14
CA ALA A 32 -10.24 -31.43 19.49
C ALA A 32 -9.32 -30.64 20.43
N GLU A 33 -8.01 -30.63 20.15
CA GLU A 33 -7.01 -29.83 20.84
C GLU A 33 -5.99 -29.27 19.84
N LEU A 34 -5.53 -28.03 20.06
CA LEU A 34 -4.39 -27.49 19.33
C LEU A 34 -3.09 -28.12 19.88
N PRO A 35 -2.15 -28.56 19.03
CA PRO A 35 -0.93 -29.19 19.51
C PRO A 35 -0.11 -28.22 20.38
N LYS A 36 0.28 -28.66 21.58
CA LYS A 36 1.10 -27.84 22.49
C LYS A 36 2.47 -27.56 21.85
N GLY A 37 2.82 -26.28 21.71
CA GLY A 37 4.11 -25.86 21.15
C GLY A 37 4.16 -25.77 19.62
N SER A 38 3.05 -26.04 18.91
CA SER A 38 2.90 -25.63 17.52
C SER A 38 1.94 -24.44 17.45
N SER A 39 2.12 -23.59 16.44
CA SER A 39 1.23 -22.45 16.17
C SER A 39 -0.19 -22.88 15.73
N GLY A 40 -0.53 -24.18 15.79
CA GLY A 40 -1.77 -24.72 15.23
C GLY A 40 -1.83 -24.69 13.69
N ILE A 41 -0.77 -24.22 13.03
CA ILE A 41 -0.70 -24.09 11.57
C ILE A 41 -0.28 -25.43 10.96
N THR A 42 -1.16 -25.98 10.13
CA THR A 42 -0.97 -27.20 9.34
C THR A 42 0.02 -27.00 8.18
N GLU A 43 0.58 -28.08 7.64
CA GLU A 43 1.44 -28.01 6.44
C GLU A 43 0.71 -27.42 5.22
N GLU A 44 -0.59 -27.71 5.08
CA GLU A 44 -1.41 -27.11 4.03
C GLU A 44 -1.50 -25.58 4.16
N GLU A 45 -1.68 -25.07 5.38
CA GLU A 45 -1.70 -23.62 5.66
C GLU A 45 -0.32 -22.99 5.48
N ARG A 46 0.76 -23.70 5.86
CA ARG A 46 2.12 -23.25 5.57
C ARG A 46 2.40 -23.20 4.07
N ALA A 47 1.73 -24.02 3.27
CA ALA A 47 1.84 -24.05 1.81
C ALA A 47 0.97 -22.99 1.10
N PHE A 48 0.31 -22.08 1.84
CA PHE A 48 -0.49 -21.02 1.24
C PHE A 48 0.35 -20.16 0.28
N TRP A 49 -0.21 -19.91 -0.92
CA TRP A 49 0.55 -19.42 -2.07
C TRP A 49 1.28 -18.09 -1.84
N SER A 50 0.69 -17.17 -1.07
CA SER A 50 1.24 -15.83 -0.84
C SER A 50 2.34 -15.79 0.22
N PHE A 51 2.50 -16.87 0.99
CA PHE A 51 3.56 -16.99 2.01
C PHE A 51 4.74 -17.83 1.55
N GLN A 52 4.71 -18.32 0.30
CA GLN A 52 5.85 -19.01 -0.29
C GLN A 52 6.92 -18.01 -0.74
N PRO A 53 8.22 -18.38 -0.70
CA PRO A 53 9.27 -17.57 -1.30
C PRO A 53 8.98 -17.26 -2.77
N ILE A 54 9.18 -16.01 -3.17
CA ILE A 54 9.03 -15.58 -4.56
C ILE A 54 10.02 -16.34 -5.43
N GLN A 55 9.51 -17.03 -6.45
CA GLN A 55 10.31 -17.74 -7.44
C GLN A 55 10.46 -16.87 -8.70
N GLN A 56 11.54 -17.07 -9.46
CA GLN A 56 11.73 -16.49 -10.79
C GLN A 56 11.32 -17.51 -11.87
N PRO A 57 10.04 -17.55 -12.29
CA PRO A 57 9.61 -18.49 -13.30
C PRO A 57 10.25 -18.18 -14.66
N LYS A 58 10.51 -19.24 -15.44
CA LYS A 58 10.98 -19.10 -16.81
C LYS A 58 9.91 -18.42 -17.66
N VAL A 59 10.27 -17.32 -18.30
CA VAL A 59 9.36 -16.57 -19.19
C VAL A 59 8.88 -17.47 -20.35
N PRO A 60 7.56 -17.59 -20.58
CA PRO A 60 7.01 -18.40 -21.66
C PRO A 60 7.49 -17.92 -23.04
N LYS A 61 7.85 -18.86 -23.91
CA LYS A 61 8.12 -18.53 -25.32
C LYS A 61 6.80 -18.26 -26.04
N THR A 62 6.68 -17.08 -26.64
CA THR A 62 5.50 -16.70 -27.44
C THR A 62 5.89 -16.35 -28.86
N LYS A 63 5.04 -16.75 -29.82
CA LYS A 63 5.18 -16.37 -31.24
C LYS A 63 4.56 -14.99 -31.52
N ARG A 64 3.78 -14.43 -30.59
CA ARG A 64 3.06 -13.16 -30.71
C ARG A 64 3.92 -11.98 -30.25
N ARG A 65 5.00 -11.73 -31.00
CA ARG A 65 5.93 -10.61 -30.71
C ARG A 65 5.24 -9.24 -30.84
N ASP A 66 4.18 -9.16 -31.64
CA ASP A 66 3.33 -7.97 -31.80
C ASP A 66 2.61 -7.55 -30.51
N ARG A 67 2.35 -8.49 -29.59
CA ARG A 67 1.59 -8.26 -28.35
C ARG A 67 2.34 -8.59 -27.07
N ALA A 68 3.52 -9.21 -27.18
CA ALA A 68 4.36 -9.52 -26.02
C ALA A 68 5.57 -8.58 -26.00
N ARG A 69 5.36 -7.36 -25.48
CA ARG A 69 6.39 -6.30 -25.42
C ARG A 69 7.29 -6.48 -24.21
N THR A 70 6.74 -7.00 -23.12
CA THR A 70 7.44 -7.28 -21.85
C THR A 70 7.39 -8.77 -21.48
N ALA A 71 8.18 -9.17 -20.49
CA ALA A 71 8.08 -10.51 -19.92
C ALA A 71 6.69 -10.79 -19.32
N ILE A 72 6.06 -9.77 -18.72
CA ILE A 72 4.69 -9.87 -18.16
C ILE A 72 3.70 -10.20 -19.28
N ASP A 73 3.78 -9.51 -20.41
CA ASP A 73 2.90 -9.76 -21.55
C ASP A 73 3.03 -11.20 -22.08
N ALA A 74 4.24 -11.78 -22.05
CA ALA A 74 4.45 -13.16 -22.47
C ALA A 74 3.68 -14.16 -21.57
N PHE A 75 3.63 -13.91 -20.26
CA PHE A 75 2.80 -14.70 -19.34
C PHE A 75 1.31 -14.52 -19.63
N LEU A 76 0.85 -13.28 -19.86
CA LEU A 76 -0.54 -13.00 -20.18
C LEU A 76 -0.98 -13.66 -21.50
N VAL A 77 -0.17 -13.55 -22.55
CA VAL A 77 -0.45 -14.18 -23.85
C VAL A 77 -0.52 -15.69 -23.72
N ALA A 78 0.40 -16.31 -22.98
CA ALA A 78 0.39 -17.76 -22.76
C ALA A 78 -0.88 -18.21 -22.02
N SER A 79 -1.27 -17.49 -20.97
CA SER A 79 -2.49 -17.79 -20.20
C SER A 79 -3.77 -17.60 -21.03
N MET A 80 -3.89 -16.48 -21.74
CA MET A 80 -5.04 -16.21 -22.61
C MET A 80 -5.19 -17.23 -23.74
N ALA A 81 -4.09 -17.69 -24.34
CA ALA A 81 -4.14 -18.70 -25.39
C ALA A 81 -4.78 -20.01 -24.92
N GLN A 82 -4.49 -20.44 -23.68
CA GLN A 82 -5.11 -21.64 -23.08
C GLN A 82 -6.62 -21.46 -22.90
N GLN A 83 -7.05 -20.24 -22.59
CA GLN A 83 -8.45 -19.87 -22.40
C GLN A 83 -9.15 -19.44 -23.70
N LYS A 84 -8.47 -19.52 -24.85
CA LYS A 84 -8.96 -19.05 -26.17
C LYS A 84 -9.33 -17.55 -26.16
N LEU A 85 -8.64 -16.76 -25.35
CA LEU A 85 -8.77 -15.31 -25.26
C LEU A 85 -7.68 -14.59 -26.05
N ARG A 86 -7.90 -13.30 -26.32
CA ARG A 86 -6.92 -12.39 -26.92
C ARG A 86 -7.05 -11.00 -26.30
N PHE A 87 -5.98 -10.23 -26.36
CA PHE A 87 -6.07 -8.81 -26.00
C PHE A 87 -7.07 -8.07 -26.91
N SER A 88 -7.76 -7.09 -26.32
CA SER A 88 -8.52 -6.08 -27.06
C SER A 88 -7.61 -5.25 -27.96
N PRO A 89 -8.12 -4.58 -29.01
CA PRO A 89 -7.33 -3.60 -29.77
C PRO A 89 -6.72 -2.54 -28.85
N ASP A 90 -5.57 -2.01 -29.26
CA ASP A 90 -4.94 -0.89 -28.54
C ASP A 90 -5.88 0.32 -28.58
N ALA A 91 -5.88 1.11 -27.51
CA ALA A 91 -6.69 2.32 -27.45
C ALA A 91 -6.15 3.38 -28.43
N ASP A 92 -7.02 4.26 -28.90
CA ASP A 92 -6.59 5.39 -29.75
C ASP A 92 -5.67 6.36 -28.97
N LYS A 93 -4.86 7.13 -29.72
CA LYS A 93 -3.91 8.08 -29.16
C LYS A 93 -4.55 9.07 -28.18
N PRO A 94 -5.67 9.76 -28.49
CA PRO A 94 -6.31 10.66 -27.54
C PRO A 94 -6.70 9.98 -26.22
N THR A 95 -7.17 8.73 -26.28
CA THR A 95 -7.52 7.93 -25.10
C THR A 95 -6.29 7.57 -24.29
N LEU A 96 -5.21 7.12 -24.94
CA LEU A 96 -3.93 6.81 -24.28
C LEU A 96 -3.33 8.03 -23.60
N LEU A 97 -3.32 9.18 -24.29
CA LEU A 97 -2.86 10.46 -23.75
C LEU A 97 -3.63 10.83 -22.48
N ARG A 98 -4.97 10.84 -22.56
CA ARG A 98 -5.82 11.18 -21.42
C ARG A 98 -5.57 10.27 -20.23
N ARG A 99 -5.50 8.95 -20.44
CA ARG A 99 -5.26 7.98 -19.37
C ARG A 99 -3.90 8.18 -18.73
N ALA A 100 -2.84 8.25 -19.53
CA ALA A 100 -1.48 8.42 -19.03
C ALA A 100 -1.35 9.68 -18.14
N TYR A 101 -1.90 10.81 -18.59
CA TYR A 101 -1.90 12.06 -17.82
C TYR A 101 -2.65 11.92 -16.49
N PHE A 102 -3.90 11.45 -16.50
CA PHE A 102 -4.66 11.31 -15.25
C PHE A 102 -4.11 10.24 -14.30
N ASP A 103 -3.56 9.16 -14.84
CA ASP A 103 -3.01 8.07 -14.03
C ASP A 103 -1.68 8.47 -13.39
N LEU A 104 -0.77 9.08 -14.17
CA LEU A 104 0.58 9.41 -13.71
C LEU A 104 0.66 10.75 -12.97
N THR A 105 -0.05 11.79 -13.40
CA THR A 105 0.05 13.13 -12.79
C THR A 105 -1.26 13.61 -12.15
N GLY A 106 -2.39 12.95 -12.44
CA GLY A 106 -3.70 13.38 -11.93
C GLY A 106 -4.26 14.63 -12.61
N LEU A 107 -3.57 15.17 -13.61
CA LEU A 107 -3.91 16.40 -14.31
C LEU A 107 -4.19 16.11 -15.79
N PRO A 108 -5.05 16.89 -16.47
CA PRO A 108 -5.18 16.80 -17.92
C PRO A 108 -3.95 17.36 -18.65
N PRO A 109 -3.66 16.93 -19.89
CA PRO A 109 -2.62 17.55 -20.72
C PRO A 109 -3.00 18.98 -21.12
N THR A 110 -1.99 19.84 -21.34
CA THR A 110 -2.24 21.13 -22.01
C THR A 110 -2.55 20.94 -23.50
N PRO A 111 -3.18 21.92 -24.17
CA PRO A 111 -3.41 21.86 -25.62
C PRO A 111 -2.12 21.64 -26.43
N GLU A 112 -1.01 22.26 -26.02
CA GLU A 112 0.28 22.15 -26.68
C GLU A 112 0.87 20.75 -26.51
N GLU A 113 0.86 20.20 -25.30
CA GLU A 113 1.32 18.84 -25.02
C GLU A 113 0.51 17.79 -25.79
N ALA A 114 -0.81 17.99 -25.87
CA ALA A 114 -1.68 17.13 -26.66
C ALA A 114 -1.35 17.20 -28.14
N ALA A 115 -1.18 18.41 -28.69
CA ALA A 115 -0.80 18.60 -30.09
C ALA A 115 0.54 17.92 -30.41
N THR A 116 1.55 18.06 -29.55
CA THR A 116 2.85 17.41 -29.70
C THR A 116 2.72 15.88 -29.75
N PHE A 117 2.03 15.26 -28.78
CA PHE A 117 1.88 13.81 -28.75
C PHE A 117 1.03 13.27 -29.92
N LEU A 118 -0.01 14.01 -30.31
CA LEU A 118 -0.87 13.59 -31.43
C LEU A 118 -0.13 13.66 -32.77
N ALA A 119 0.76 14.65 -32.95
CA ALA A 119 1.56 14.81 -34.16
C ALA A 119 2.75 13.84 -34.26
N ASP A 120 3.23 13.28 -33.13
CA ASP A 120 4.37 12.37 -33.12
C ASP A 120 4.03 11.01 -33.76
N THR A 121 4.58 10.70 -34.92
CA THR A 121 4.31 9.44 -35.64
C THR A 121 5.35 8.36 -35.41
N SER A 122 6.31 8.57 -34.50
CA SER A 122 7.31 7.57 -34.14
C SER A 122 6.67 6.34 -33.49
N ALA A 123 7.35 5.20 -33.56
CA ALA A 123 6.90 3.97 -32.91
C ALA A 123 6.99 4.09 -31.37
N GLU A 124 7.87 4.96 -30.90
CA GLU A 124 8.23 5.23 -29.51
C GLU A 124 7.43 6.41 -28.91
N ALA A 125 6.52 7.03 -29.66
CA ALA A 125 5.78 8.23 -29.24
C ALA A 125 5.10 8.07 -27.87
N TYR A 126 4.57 6.88 -27.57
CA TYR A 126 3.94 6.60 -26.28
C TYR A 126 4.97 6.46 -25.15
N ASP A 127 6.10 5.81 -25.41
CA ASP A 127 7.17 5.63 -24.42
C ASP A 127 7.75 6.99 -24.03
N HIS A 128 8.03 7.86 -25.02
CA HIS A 128 8.47 9.23 -24.78
C HIS A 128 7.44 10.08 -24.01
N LEU A 129 6.14 9.84 -24.20
CA LEU A 129 5.11 10.47 -23.39
C LEU A 129 5.21 9.99 -21.93
N ILE A 130 5.34 8.69 -21.70
CA ILE A 130 5.44 8.12 -20.36
C ILE A 130 6.69 8.64 -19.64
N ASP A 131 7.85 8.65 -20.29
CA ASP A 131 9.11 9.16 -19.72
C ASP A 131 8.94 10.61 -19.24
N ARG A 132 8.38 11.50 -20.08
CA ARG A 132 8.12 12.90 -19.68
C ARG A 132 7.16 13.03 -18.50
N LEU A 133 6.16 12.15 -18.41
CA LEU A 133 5.19 12.17 -17.32
C LEU A 133 5.81 11.67 -16.01
N LEU A 134 6.68 10.66 -16.07
CA LEU A 134 7.43 10.15 -14.92
C LEU A 134 8.46 11.18 -14.40
N GLU A 135 9.07 11.95 -15.29
CA GLU A 135 9.99 13.05 -14.94
C GLU A 135 9.26 14.30 -14.39
N SER A 136 7.94 14.36 -14.50
CA SER A 136 7.16 15.50 -14.00
C SER A 136 7.08 15.51 -12.48
N LYS A 137 7.25 16.68 -11.86
CA LYS A 137 7.07 16.83 -10.39
C LYS A 137 5.67 16.41 -9.90
N HIS A 138 4.66 16.50 -10.78
CA HIS A 138 3.31 16.08 -10.49
C HIS A 138 3.17 14.55 -10.35
N TYR A 139 4.12 13.77 -10.85
CA TYR A 139 4.16 12.33 -10.63
C TYR A 139 4.25 12.00 -9.15
N GLY A 140 5.24 12.56 -8.44
CA GLY A 140 5.39 12.35 -7.00
C GLY A 140 4.24 12.92 -6.17
N GLU A 141 3.61 14.01 -6.62
CA GLU A 141 2.40 14.54 -5.98
C GLU A 141 1.22 13.56 -6.10
N ARG A 142 1.05 12.97 -7.29
CA ARG A 142 -0.01 12.00 -7.59
C ARG A 142 0.22 10.67 -6.88
N TRP A 143 1.40 10.08 -7.04
CA TRP A 143 1.73 8.77 -6.50
C TRP A 143 2.02 8.80 -5.00
N GLY A 144 2.60 9.89 -4.51
CA GLY A 144 2.80 10.13 -3.08
C GLY A 144 1.48 10.09 -2.32
N ARG A 145 0.37 10.57 -2.89
CA ARG A 145 -0.96 10.47 -2.27
C ARG A 145 -1.37 9.02 -1.98
N HIS A 146 -1.13 8.09 -2.91
CA HIS A 146 -1.47 6.68 -2.70
C HIS A 146 -0.73 6.08 -1.50
N TRP A 147 0.53 6.47 -1.31
CA TRP A 147 1.29 6.10 -0.12
C TRP A 147 0.79 6.80 1.15
N LEU A 148 0.52 8.10 1.08
CA LEU A 148 0.09 8.90 2.23
C LEU A 148 -1.27 8.42 2.77
N ASP A 149 -2.18 7.99 1.89
CA ASP A 149 -3.48 7.41 2.27
C ASP A 149 -3.28 6.14 3.12
N ILE A 150 -2.37 5.24 2.74
CA ILE A 150 -2.11 3.99 3.49
C ILE A 150 -1.19 4.20 4.70
N ALA A 151 -0.35 5.24 4.67
CA ALA A 151 0.47 5.64 5.81
C ALA A 151 -0.36 6.30 6.91
N GLY A 152 -1.63 6.63 6.66
CA GLY A 152 -2.50 7.31 7.62
C GLY A 152 -2.17 8.79 7.77
N TYR A 153 -1.60 9.42 6.74
CA TYR A 153 -1.23 10.84 6.81
C TYR A 153 -2.44 11.73 7.12
N ALA A 154 -2.27 12.60 8.10
CA ALA A 154 -3.20 13.67 8.41
C ALA A 154 -2.41 14.91 8.87
N ASP A 155 -2.96 16.09 8.55
CA ASP A 155 -2.44 17.38 9.04
C ASP A 155 -2.91 17.70 10.48
N SER A 156 -3.64 16.77 11.13
CA SER A 156 -4.16 16.87 12.49
C SER A 156 -4.09 15.53 13.24
N ASP A 157 -4.34 15.53 14.55
CA ASP A 157 -4.19 14.36 15.40
C ASP A 157 -5.32 13.33 15.30
N GLY A 158 -6.52 13.73 14.88
CA GLY A 158 -7.66 12.85 14.63
C GLY A 158 -8.25 12.17 15.86
N TYR A 159 -7.83 12.56 17.07
CA TYR A 159 -8.18 11.88 18.32
C TYR A 159 -9.44 12.42 19.01
N SER A 160 -9.63 13.74 19.02
CA SER A 160 -10.76 14.40 19.70
C SER A 160 -11.39 15.47 18.81
N ASP A 161 -12.57 15.96 19.17
CA ASP A 161 -13.28 17.02 18.44
C ASP A 161 -12.47 18.33 18.33
N ALA A 162 -11.48 18.54 19.21
CA ALA A 162 -10.57 19.67 19.13
C ALA A 162 -9.59 19.56 17.95
N ASP A 163 -9.35 18.34 17.47
CA ASP A 163 -8.51 17.95 16.33
C ASP A 163 -7.31 18.88 16.06
N PRO A 164 -6.37 18.98 17.02
CA PRO A 164 -5.29 19.95 16.92
C PRO A 164 -4.41 19.68 15.68
N PRO A 165 -3.95 20.74 14.99
CA PRO A 165 -3.10 20.58 13.82
C PRO A 165 -1.72 20.06 14.20
N ARG A 166 -1.14 19.25 13.32
CA ARG A 166 0.25 18.79 13.38
C ARG A 166 1.13 19.77 12.61
N PRO A 167 1.81 20.73 13.28
CA PRO A 167 2.45 21.86 12.60
C PRO A 167 3.55 21.46 11.62
N TYR A 168 4.11 20.25 11.75
CA TYR A 168 5.23 19.77 10.94
C TYR A 168 4.92 18.51 10.14
N ALA A 169 3.68 18.00 10.15
CA ALA A 169 3.31 16.78 9.41
C ALA A 169 3.62 16.90 7.92
N TYR A 170 3.39 18.08 7.33
CA TYR A 170 3.68 18.37 5.92
C TYR A 170 5.12 18.04 5.49
N LYS A 171 6.10 18.05 6.41
CA LYS A 171 7.48 17.66 6.08
C LYS A 171 7.55 16.20 5.63
N TYR A 172 6.78 15.31 6.26
CA TYR A 172 6.71 13.90 5.89
C TYR A 172 6.01 13.74 4.52
N ARG A 173 4.90 14.45 4.29
CA ARG A 173 4.26 14.52 2.96
C ARG A 173 5.26 14.93 1.88
N ASP A 174 6.00 16.01 2.10
CA ASP A 174 6.96 16.54 1.14
C ASP A 174 8.14 15.58 0.94
N TYR A 175 8.56 14.85 1.98
CA TYR A 175 9.56 13.78 1.87
C TYR A 175 9.07 12.61 0.99
N VAL A 176 7.81 12.19 1.15
CA VAL A 176 7.21 11.14 0.32
C VAL A 176 7.16 11.58 -1.13
N ILE A 177 6.65 12.79 -1.41
CA ILE A 177 6.57 13.35 -2.77
C ILE A 177 7.95 13.41 -3.43
N ARG A 178 8.97 13.90 -2.71
CA ARG A 178 10.35 13.91 -3.22
C ARG A 178 10.88 12.51 -3.47
N SER A 179 10.63 11.56 -2.56
CA SER A 179 11.10 10.18 -2.71
C SER A 179 10.57 9.50 -3.98
N PHE A 180 9.33 9.78 -4.38
CA PHE A 180 8.79 9.30 -5.66
C PHE A 180 9.39 10.02 -6.87
N ASN A 181 9.54 11.34 -6.81
CA ASN A 181 10.13 12.11 -7.92
C ASN A 181 11.62 11.81 -8.15
N ASP A 182 12.35 11.50 -7.08
CA ASP A 182 13.79 11.18 -7.12
C ASP A 182 14.05 9.70 -7.43
N ASP A 183 13.01 8.91 -7.74
CA ASP A 183 13.06 7.45 -7.97
C ASP A 183 13.81 6.71 -6.86
N LYS A 184 13.49 7.03 -5.60
CA LYS A 184 14.16 6.43 -4.44
C LYS A 184 13.91 4.92 -4.44
N PRO A 185 14.96 4.07 -4.32
CA PRO A 185 14.79 2.64 -4.20
C PRO A 185 13.81 2.28 -3.08
N PHE A 186 12.84 1.42 -3.39
CA PHE A 186 11.73 1.13 -2.49
C PHE A 186 12.21 0.55 -1.15
N ASP A 187 13.23 -0.31 -1.16
CA ASP A 187 13.87 -0.84 0.04
C ASP A 187 14.45 0.27 0.92
N ARG A 188 15.10 1.27 0.31
CA ARG A 188 15.60 2.44 1.02
C ARG A 188 14.45 3.29 1.56
N PHE A 189 13.43 3.57 0.77
CA PHE A 189 12.26 4.33 1.17
C PHE A 189 11.57 3.72 2.41
N ILE A 190 11.38 2.39 2.45
CA ILE A 190 10.82 1.71 3.61
C ILE A 190 11.77 1.73 4.80
N THR A 191 13.07 1.48 4.58
CA THR A 191 14.06 1.46 5.67
C THR A 191 14.18 2.82 6.36
N GLU A 192 14.22 3.92 5.61
CA GLU A 192 14.26 5.28 6.17
C GLU A 192 13.02 5.60 7.02
N GLN A 193 11.85 5.07 6.66
CA GLN A 193 10.61 5.30 7.40
C GLN A 193 10.51 4.48 8.69
N LEU A 194 11.09 3.28 8.72
CA LEU A 194 11.08 2.41 9.90
C LEU A 194 12.23 2.68 10.88
N ALA A 195 13.36 3.18 10.40
CA ALA A 195 14.60 3.26 11.17
C ALA A 195 15.47 4.48 10.82
N GLY A 196 14.88 5.56 10.32
CA GLY A 196 15.64 6.74 9.92
C GLY A 196 16.38 7.42 11.08
N ASP A 197 15.79 7.45 12.27
CA ASP A 197 16.44 7.89 13.51
C ASP A 197 17.67 7.04 13.86
N GLU A 198 17.57 5.72 13.77
CA GLU A 198 18.70 4.79 13.96
C GLU A 198 19.79 5.01 12.90
N LEU A 199 19.42 5.14 11.63
CA LEU A 199 20.34 5.45 10.53
C LEU A 199 21.05 6.80 10.73
N ALA A 200 20.34 7.79 11.28
CA ALA A 200 20.88 9.11 11.60
C ALA A 200 21.71 9.12 12.90
N ARG A 201 21.65 8.04 13.70
CA ARG A 201 22.17 7.91 15.07
C ARG A 201 21.60 8.99 15.99
N ALA A 202 20.31 9.26 15.83
CA ALA A 202 19.57 10.17 16.67
C ALA A 202 19.08 9.46 17.93
N THR A 203 19.00 10.25 18.99
CA THR A 203 18.43 9.90 20.28
C THR A 203 17.53 11.04 20.70
N VAL A 204 16.68 10.80 21.70
CA VAL A 204 15.78 11.83 22.25
C VAL A 204 16.52 13.10 22.66
N THR A 205 17.78 13.01 23.10
CA THR A 205 18.54 14.16 23.61
C THR A 205 19.35 14.92 22.56
N ASN A 206 19.60 14.33 21.39
CA ASN A 206 20.44 14.95 20.34
C ASN A 206 19.75 15.13 18.98
N ALA A 207 18.47 14.74 18.84
CA ALA A 207 17.76 14.75 17.56
C ALA A 207 17.84 16.10 16.83
N THR A 208 17.69 17.23 17.54
CA THR A 208 17.82 18.58 16.94
C THR A 208 19.22 18.83 16.38
N ALA A 209 20.27 18.48 17.13
CA ALA A 209 21.65 18.62 16.67
C ALA A 209 21.92 17.73 15.44
N VAL A 210 21.36 16.52 15.43
CA VAL A 210 21.43 15.60 14.30
C VAL A 210 20.70 16.18 13.07
N ALA A 211 19.49 16.73 13.24
CA ALA A 211 18.68 17.30 12.16
C ALA A 211 19.31 18.52 11.48
N VAL A 212 20.12 19.30 12.21
CA VAL A 212 20.84 20.45 11.65
C VAL A 212 22.22 20.08 11.10
N SER A 213 22.74 18.89 11.43
CA SER A 213 24.08 18.47 11.02
C SER A 213 24.21 18.16 9.52
N SER A 214 23.16 17.65 8.87
CA SER A 214 23.11 17.52 7.41
C SER A 214 21.66 17.42 6.88
N PRO A 215 21.41 17.78 5.61
CA PRO A 215 20.11 17.56 4.96
C PRO A 215 19.69 16.09 4.94
N GLU A 216 20.63 15.17 4.67
CA GLU A 216 20.35 13.73 4.64
C GLU A 216 19.85 13.22 5.99
N LYS A 217 20.53 13.58 7.08
CA LYS A 217 20.10 13.17 8.44
C LYS A 217 18.76 13.79 8.81
N ARG A 218 18.47 15.01 8.36
CA ARG A 218 17.16 15.63 8.53
C ARG A 218 16.07 14.83 7.82
N ASP A 219 16.31 14.42 6.58
CA ASP A 219 15.36 13.63 5.80
C ASP A 219 15.11 12.26 6.43
N LEU A 220 16.14 11.62 7.00
CA LEU A 220 15.97 10.39 7.79
C LEU A 220 15.04 10.59 9.00
N LEU A 221 15.18 11.69 9.75
CA LEU A 221 14.28 11.99 10.87
C LEU A 221 12.86 12.32 10.40
N ILE A 222 12.73 13.02 9.27
CA ILE A 222 11.42 13.29 8.65
C ILE A 222 10.75 11.98 8.22
N ALA A 223 11.49 11.07 7.59
CA ALA A 223 11.00 9.77 7.14
C ALA A 223 10.43 8.93 8.29
N THR A 224 11.14 8.92 9.44
CA THR A 224 10.71 8.22 10.66
C THR A 224 9.36 8.73 11.19
N GLY A 225 8.92 9.92 10.76
CA GLY A 225 7.58 10.45 10.98
C GLY A 225 6.45 9.50 10.53
N PHE A 226 6.72 8.55 9.62
CA PHE A 226 5.80 7.45 9.26
C PHE A 226 5.20 6.76 10.50
N LEU A 227 6.02 6.47 11.52
CA LEU A 227 5.59 5.79 12.75
C LEU A 227 4.68 6.65 13.65
N ARG A 228 4.47 7.92 13.29
CA ARG A 228 3.66 8.92 14.00
C ARG A 228 2.42 9.34 13.22
N MET A 229 2.15 8.71 12.07
CA MET A 229 1.01 9.09 11.24
C MET A 229 -0.33 8.59 11.78
N GLY A 230 -0.34 7.53 12.61
CA GLY A 230 -1.55 7.08 13.31
C GLY A 230 -2.20 8.15 14.18
N VAL A 231 -3.46 7.94 14.54
CA VAL A 231 -4.20 8.82 15.47
C VAL A 231 -3.40 8.95 16.76
N ASP A 232 -3.21 10.19 17.23
CA ASP A 232 -2.35 10.45 18.39
C ASP A 232 -2.98 11.36 19.41
N GLY A 233 -3.49 10.77 20.49
CA GLY A 233 -4.02 11.52 21.64
C GLY A 233 -2.96 11.85 22.69
N SER A 234 -1.72 11.38 22.57
CA SER A 234 -0.76 11.34 23.70
C SER A 234 -0.32 12.71 24.22
N ALA A 235 -0.50 13.77 23.42
CA ALA A 235 -0.25 15.17 23.77
C ALA A 235 -1.46 15.88 24.40
N THR A 236 -2.59 15.19 24.60
CA THR A 236 -3.80 15.78 25.20
C THR A 236 -3.63 15.86 26.73
N ASP A 237 -3.64 17.07 27.28
CA ASP A 237 -3.35 17.33 28.71
C ASP A 237 -4.44 16.85 29.70
N ALA A 238 -5.64 16.52 29.21
CA ALA A 238 -6.82 16.18 30.02
C ALA A 238 -7.31 14.73 29.83
N LEU A 239 -6.39 13.78 29.67
CA LEU A 239 -6.75 12.37 29.51
C LEU A 239 -7.03 11.69 30.86
N SER A 240 -8.18 11.03 30.96
CA SER A 240 -8.54 10.20 32.13
C SER A 240 -7.66 8.95 32.26
N ASP A 241 -7.16 8.40 31.15
CA ASP A 241 -6.27 7.24 31.11
C ASP A 241 -5.18 7.42 30.03
N ARG A 242 -4.01 7.90 30.44
CA ARG A 242 -2.88 8.17 29.53
C ARG A 242 -2.25 6.90 28.98
N ASP A 243 -2.27 5.80 29.73
CA ASP A 243 -1.63 4.56 29.32
C ASP A 243 -2.47 3.83 28.29
N ALA A 244 -3.81 3.84 28.44
CA ALA A 244 -4.72 3.35 27.41
C ALA A 244 -4.52 4.10 26.08
N VAL A 245 -4.39 5.44 26.13
CA VAL A 245 -4.14 6.24 24.91
C VAL A 245 -2.80 5.90 24.27
N ARG A 246 -1.72 5.80 25.05
CA ARG A 246 -0.40 5.41 24.52
C ARG A 246 -0.44 4.03 23.87
N ASN A 247 -1.09 3.06 24.51
CA ASN A 247 -1.26 1.72 23.96
C ASN A 247 -2.07 1.73 22.66
N GLN A 248 -3.11 2.57 22.57
CA GLN A 248 -3.90 2.73 21.35
C GLN A 248 -3.06 3.33 20.21
N VAL A 249 -2.22 4.34 20.49
CA VAL A 249 -1.27 4.89 19.49
C VAL A 249 -0.35 3.80 18.95
N VAL A 250 0.22 2.97 19.83
CA VAL A 250 1.07 1.84 19.42
C VAL A 250 0.29 0.85 18.55
N ALA A 251 -0.94 0.50 18.94
CA ALA A 251 -1.80 -0.40 18.17
C ALA A 251 -2.12 0.16 16.77
N ASP A 252 -2.41 1.46 16.66
CA ASP A 252 -2.67 2.12 15.38
C ASP A 252 -1.42 2.23 14.51
N THR A 253 -0.24 2.51 15.08
CA THR A 253 1.04 2.44 14.37
C THR A 253 1.31 1.02 13.84
N LEU A 254 1.12 -0.02 14.66
CA LEU A 254 1.27 -1.41 14.23
C LEU A 254 0.29 -1.79 13.12
N LYS A 255 -0.94 -1.29 13.19
CA LYS A 255 -1.94 -1.47 12.13
C LYS A 255 -1.48 -0.84 10.83
N ILE A 256 -0.97 0.40 10.85
CA ILE A 256 -0.44 1.07 9.66
C ILE A 256 0.73 0.27 9.08
N VAL A 257 1.73 -0.09 9.90
CA VAL A 257 2.91 -0.84 9.47
C VAL A 257 2.52 -2.18 8.85
N SER A 258 1.69 -2.96 9.53
CA SER A 258 1.28 -4.29 9.04
C SER A 258 0.45 -4.23 7.75
N THR A 259 -0.52 -3.31 7.68
CA THR A 259 -1.40 -3.23 6.51
C THR A 259 -0.71 -2.62 5.29
N SER A 260 0.15 -1.62 5.48
CA SER A 260 0.88 -0.96 4.39
C SER A 260 2.05 -1.77 3.85
N LEU A 261 2.80 -2.47 4.73
CA LEU A 261 4.04 -3.16 4.32
C LEU A 261 3.86 -4.66 4.09
N LEU A 262 3.06 -5.33 4.92
CA LEU A 262 2.89 -6.78 4.86
C LEU A 262 1.65 -7.19 4.07
N GLY A 263 0.72 -6.26 3.83
CA GLY A 263 -0.60 -6.57 3.28
C GLY A 263 -1.44 -7.45 4.23
N LEU A 264 -1.13 -7.43 5.53
CA LEU A 264 -1.76 -8.26 6.55
C LEU A 264 -2.37 -7.39 7.65
N SER A 265 -3.52 -7.80 8.17
CA SER A 265 -4.07 -7.24 9.41
C SER A 265 -3.57 -8.04 10.61
N VAL A 266 -2.96 -7.37 11.58
CA VAL A 266 -2.55 -7.98 12.86
C VAL A 266 -3.29 -7.39 14.07
N GLY A 267 -4.31 -6.57 13.85
CA GLY A 267 -5.05 -5.86 14.92
C GLY A 267 -5.74 -6.78 15.94
N CYS A 268 -6.01 -8.02 15.55
CA CYS A 268 -6.45 -9.10 16.42
C CYS A 268 -5.48 -9.33 17.61
N ALA A 269 -4.17 -9.15 17.41
CA ALA A 269 -3.16 -9.25 18.46
C ALA A 269 -3.25 -8.16 19.56
N GLN A 270 -4.08 -7.14 19.37
CA GLN A 270 -4.33 -6.12 20.40
C GLN A 270 -5.06 -6.71 21.62
N CYS A 271 -5.95 -7.68 21.41
CA CYS A 271 -6.85 -8.19 22.45
C CYS A 271 -6.60 -9.65 22.81
N HIS A 272 -5.83 -10.38 22.01
CA HIS A 272 -5.55 -11.78 22.26
C HIS A 272 -4.14 -12.16 21.79
N ASP A 273 -3.56 -13.16 22.46
CA ASP A 273 -2.31 -13.74 22.02
C ASP A 273 -2.48 -14.32 20.61
N HIS A 274 -1.64 -13.87 19.69
CA HIS A 274 -1.35 -14.62 18.47
C HIS A 274 -0.24 -15.61 18.80
N ARG A 275 -0.57 -16.91 18.81
CA ARG A 275 0.41 -17.98 18.98
C ARG A 275 1.02 -18.38 17.65
#